data_AF-G3IB64-F1
#
_entry.id   AF-G3IB64-F1
#
_cell.length_a   1.000
_cell.length_b   1.000
_cell.length_c   1.000
_cell.angle_alpha   90.00
_cell.angle_beta   90.00
_cell.angle_gamma   90.00
#
_symmetry.space_group_name_H-M   'P 1'
#
loop_
_entity.id
_entity.type
_entity.pdbx_description
1 polymer ?
#
loop_
_entity_poly.entity_id
_entity_poly.type
_entity_poly.pdbx_seq_one_letter_code
_entity_poly.pdbx_strand_id
1 'polypeptide(L)'
;MFTVMMILFNKDFNYQVGGFALSTIAWILCITSMGLPQWRVWYLKEAAISYPSVAFVGVWKTCLYHYDNSSNIRTCYQYSYYDTFIPLDIRISQHLLLITSIFWLIGKVATIVALRNVYRGRQEQNATHNAFGLSAILNIIASSFVFLAVLCNYFSIVNKEGIAFPPSFHMPLYPHNQKAGAAMGVAFLSAVLFLFSGVIFISSTVPLNIVDFPDI
;
A
#
# COMPACT_ATOMS: atom_id res chain seq x y z
N MET A 1 -7.52 -41.27 12.36
CA MET A 1 -7.09 -40.68 11.07
C MET A 1 -8.07 -39.61 10.57
N PHE A 2 -9.36 -39.92 10.38
CA PHE A 2 -10.38 -38.97 9.89
C PHE A 2 -10.52 -37.68 10.73
N THR A 3 -10.55 -37.80 12.06
CA THR A 3 -10.73 -36.63 12.96
C THR A 3 -9.53 -35.68 12.94
N VAL A 4 -8.31 -36.24 12.87
CA VAL A 4 -7.05 -35.45 12.79
C VAL A 4 -6.96 -34.74 11.45
N MET A 5 -7.31 -35.43 10.36
CA MET A 5 -7.35 -34.85 9.02
C MET A 5 -8.36 -33.70 8.95
N MET A 6 -9.56 -33.86 9.52
CA MET A 6 -10.60 -32.83 9.56
C MET A 6 -10.21 -31.59 10.39
N ILE A 7 -9.46 -31.78 11.48
CA ILE A 7 -8.93 -30.66 12.30
C ILE A 7 -7.82 -29.91 11.56
N LEU A 8 -6.92 -30.61 10.86
CA LEU A 8 -5.89 -29.99 10.03
C LEU A 8 -6.50 -29.14 8.91
N PHE A 9 -7.46 -29.70 8.17
CA PHE A 9 -8.17 -29.00 7.10
C PHE A 9 -8.90 -27.73 7.60
N ASN A 10 -9.54 -27.79 8.78
CA ASN A 10 -10.19 -26.62 9.36
C ASN A 10 -9.18 -25.52 9.74
N LYS A 11 -8.01 -25.91 10.25
CA LYS A 11 -6.97 -24.97 10.66
C LYS A 11 -6.35 -24.25 9.46
N ASP A 12 -6.00 -24.97 8.41
CA ASP A 12 -5.41 -24.39 7.19
C ASP A 12 -6.40 -23.51 6.42
N PHE A 13 -7.67 -23.92 6.39
CA PHE A 13 -8.75 -23.11 5.79
C PHE A 13 -8.93 -21.77 6.51
N ASN A 14 -8.91 -21.75 7.85
CA ASN A 14 -9.02 -20.53 8.63
C ASN A 14 -7.85 -19.57 8.37
N TYR A 15 -6.62 -20.08 8.23
CA TYR A 15 -5.47 -19.26 7.87
C TYR A 15 -5.55 -18.72 6.44
N GLN A 16 -5.99 -19.52 5.47
CA GLN A 16 -6.18 -19.07 4.08
C GLN A 16 -7.23 -17.96 3.98
N VAL A 17 -8.36 -18.09 4.69
CA VAL A 17 -9.39 -17.04 4.75
C VAL A 17 -8.87 -15.79 5.46
N GLY A 18 -8.12 -15.97 6.55
CA GLY A 18 -7.47 -14.88 7.29
C GLY A 18 -6.47 -14.09 6.42
N GLY A 19 -5.59 -14.78 5.70
CA GLY A 19 -4.65 -14.17 4.75
C GLY A 19 -5.40 -13.40 3.65
N PHE A 20 -6.44 -13.98 3.07
CA PHE A 20 -7.27 -13.31 2.06
C PHE A 20 -7.93 -12.03 2.57
N ALA A 21 -8.48 -12.06 3.78
CA ALA A 21 -9.06 -10.88 4.42
C ALA A 21 -7.99 -9.80 4.66
N LEU A 22 -6.82 -10.20 5.18
CA LEU A 22 -5.71 -9.29 5.48
C LEU A 22 -5.19 -8.60 4.23
N SER A 23 -4.95 -9.35 3.15
CA SER A 23 -4.56 -8.80 1.85
C SER A 23 -5.62 -7.83 1.29
N THR A 24 -6.90 -8.09 1.55
CA THR A 24 -7.98 -7.19 1.12
C THR A 24 -7.97 -5.87 1.86
N ILE A 25 -7.82 -5.92 3.18
CA ILE A 25 -7.70 -4.72 4.02
C ILE A 25 -6.45 -3.93 3.62
N ALA A 26 -5.32 -4.61 3.42
CA ALA A 26 -4.08 -4.01 2.96
C ALA A 26 -4.28 -3.21 1.66
N TRP A 27 -4.96 -3.80 0.67
CA TRP A 27 -5.24 -3.12 -0.61
C TRP A 27 -6.16 -1.91 -0.47
N ILE A 28 -7.21 -1.99 0.35
CA ILE A 28 -8.09 -0.86 0.62
C ILE A 28 -7.30 0.30 1.23
N LEU A 29 -6.43 0.00 2.21
CA LEU A 29 -5.56 1.01 2.82
C LEU A 29 -4.55 1.57 1.80
N CYS A 30 -4.01 0.75 0.91
CA CYS A 30 -3.10 1.18 -0.15
C CYS A 30 -3.77 2.20 -1.07
N ILE A 31 -4.96 1.89 -1.59
CA ILE A 31 -5.72 2.79 -2.48
C ILE A 31 -6.14 4.06 -1.74
N THR A 32 -6.61 3.91 -0.50
CA THR A 32 -7.01 5.06 0.32
C THR A 32 -5.84 6.00 0.54
N SER A 33 -4.69 5.47 0.95
CA SER A 33 -3.46 6.25 1.10
C SER A 33 -3.07 6.93 -0.21
N MET A 34 -3.05 6.18 -1.32
CA MET A 34 -2.73 6.69 -2.65
C MET A 34 -3.61 7.90 -3.03
N GLY A 35 -4.91 7.86 -2.74
CA GLY A 35 -5.86 8.93 -3.05
C GLY A 35 -5.81 10.16 -2.12
N LEU A 36 -5.14 10.06 -0.97
CA LEU A 36 -5.06 11.15 0.02
C LEU A 36 -3.90 12.12 -0.31
N PRO A 37 -4.09 13.44 -0.11
CA PRO A 37 -3.04 14.44 -0.34
C PRO A 37 -2.00 14.48 0.79
N GLN A 38 -2.17 13.72 1.86
CA GLN A 38 -1.39 13.87 3.09
C GLN A 38 -0.20 12.90 3.15
N TRP A 39 0.60 12.81 2.10
CA TRP A 39 1.85 12.02 2.12
C TRP A 39 2.98 12.81 2.76
N ARG A 40 3.07 14.09 2.43
CA ARG A 40 3.97 15.05 3.07
C ARG A 40 3.27 16.37 3.32
N VAL A 41 3.52 16.96 4.48
CA VAL A 41 2.95 18.24 4.94
C VAL A 41 4.03 19.29 4.87
N TRP A 42 3.78 20.36 4.12
CA TRP A 42 4.67 21.51 3.99
C TRP A 42 4.11 22.68 4.77
N TYR A 43 4.94 23.24 5.64
CA TYR A 43 4.65 24.49 6.34
C TYR A 43 5.41 25.62 5.66
N LEU A 44 4.66 26.63 5.25
CA LEU A 44 5.21 27.84 4.63
C LEU A 44 5.54 28.85 5.74
N LYS A 45 6.63 29.61 5.56
CA LYS A 45 6.99 30.69 6.49
C LYS A 45 5.95 31.81 6.36
N GLU A 46 5.57 32.41 7.48
CA GLU A 46 4.77 33.64 7.49
C GLU A 46 5.45 34.69 6.61
N ALA A 47 4.81 35.06 5.50
CA ALA A 47 5.12 36.31 4.85
C ALA A 47 4.52 37.40 5.74
N ALA A 48 5.24 38.50 5.98
CA ALA A 48 4.79 39.62 6.81
C ALA A 48 3.46 40.27 6.37
N ILE A 49 2.85 39.79 5.28
CA ILE A 49 1.64 40.29 4.64
C ILE A 49 0.65 39.15 4.30
N SER A 50 1.00 37.86 4.49
CA SER A 50 0.13 36.73 4.11
C SER A 50 0.14 35.59 5.13
N TYR A 51 -1.05 35.13 5.49
CA TYR A 51 -1.37 34.16 6.54
C TYR A 51 -0.64 32.80 6.40
N PRO A 52 -0.49 32.03 7.50
CA PRO A 52 0.17 30.72 7.45
C PRO A 52 -0.56 29.78 6.48
N SER A 53 0.13 29.39 5.43
CA SER A 53 -0.38 28.45 4.42
C SER A 53 0.26 27.09 4.62
N VAL A 54 -0.55 26.04 4.56
CA VAL A 54 -0.10 24.64 4.66
C VAL A 54 -0.37 23.96 3.33
N ALA A 55 0.63 23.25 2.81
CA ALA A 55 0.45 22.39 1.65
C ALA A 55 0.43 20.92 2.05
N PHE A 56 -0.55 20.20 1.56
CA PHE A 56 -0.60 18.75 1.60
C PHE A 56 -0.24 18.23 0.22
N VAL A 57 0.92 17.60 0.12
CA VAL A 57 1.39 17.01 -1.14
C VAL A 57 1.20 15.51 -1.06
N GLY A 58 0.35 15.00 -1.96
CA GLY A 58 0.06 13.58 -2.11
C GLY A 58 0.69 12.99 -3.35
N VAL A 59 0.34 11.73 -3.63
CA VAL A 59 0.83 11.01 -4.82
C VAL A 59 0.14 11.48 -6.10
N TRP A 60 -1.16 11.78 -6.05
CA TRP A 60 -1.96 12.15 -7.23
C TRP A 60 -2.46 13.59 -7.24
N LYS A 61 -2.32 14.29 -6.12
CA LYS A 61 -2.78 15.67 -5.98
C LYS A 61 -2.05 16.40 -4.88
N THR A 62 -1.98 17.71 -5.03
CA THR A 62 -1.59 18.63 -3.97
C THR A 62 -2.81 19.44 -3.53
N CYS A 63 -2.91 19.76 -2.25
CA CYS A 63 -3.95 20.63 -1.72
C CYS A 63 -3.31 21.73 -0.88
N LEU A 64 -3.65 22.97 -1.20
CA LEU A 64 -3.24 24.17 -0.50
C LEU A 64 -4.35 24.57 0.45
N TYR A 65 -3.95 24.94 1.66
CA TYR A 65 -4.84 25.45 2.69
C TYR A 65 -4.40 26.84 3.09
N HIS A 66 -5.21 27.84 2.74
CA HIS A 66 -5.00 29.22 3.15
C HIS A 66 -5.97 29.57 4.27
N TYR A 67 -5.43 30.01 5.40
CA TYR A 67 -6.22 30.65 6.44
C TYR A 67 -6.49 32.09 6.02
N ASP A 68 -7.72 32.41 5.63
CA ASP A 68 -8.16 33.80 5.48
C ASP A 68 -9.24 34.10 6.53
N ASN A 69 -9.27 35.33 7.06
CA ASN A 69 -10.06 35.75 8.22
C ASN A 69 -11.59 35.57 8.04
N SER A 70 -12.07 35.30 6.81
CA SER A 70 -13.49 35.08 6.52
C SER A 70 -13.82 33.70 5.95
N SER A 71 -12.85 32.94 5.43
CA SER A 71 -13.10 31.61 4.88
C SER A 71 -11.82 30.78 4.72
N ASN A 72 -11.89 29.49 5.03
CA ASN A 72 -10.82 28.54 4.79
C ASN A 72 -10.83 28.14 3.30
N ILE A 73 -10.00 28.79 2.48
CA ILE A 73 -9.92 28.45 1.05
C ILE A 73 -9.03 27.23 0.88
N ARG A 74 -9.65 26.11 0.47
CA ARG A 74 -8.97 24.87 0.10
C ARG A 74 -8.92 24.75 -1.41
N THR A 75 -7.73 24.90 -1.98
CA THR A 75 -7.50 24.70 -3.41
C THR A 75 -6.75 23.40 -3.62
N CYS A 76 -7.38 22.41 -4.24
CA CYS A 76 -6.73 21.15 -4.60
C CYS A 76 -6.47 21.09 -6.10
N TYR A 77 -5.26 20.68 -6.45
CA TYR A 77 -4.85 20.46 -7.82
C TYR A 77 -4.49 19.00 -8.03
N GLN A 78 -5.20 18.37 -8.96
CA GLN A 78 -4.93 17.01 -9.40
C GLN A 78 -3.80 17.03 -10.43
N TYR A 79 -2.82 16.14 -10.26
CA TYR A 79 -1.73 16.00 -11.20
C TYR A 79 -2.22 15.46 -12.54
N SER A 80 -1.77 16.12 -13.60
CA SER A 80 -1.92 15.69 -14.98
C SER A 80 -0.64 15.02 -15.47
N TYR A 81 -0.75 14.18 -16.48
CA TYR A 81 0.40 13.49 -17.08
C TYR A 81 1.43 14.47 -17.69
N TYR A 82 0.96 15.63 -18.14
CA TYR A 82 1.79 16.67 -18.77
C TYR A 82 2.50 17.58 -17.77
N ASP A 83 2.27 17.41 -16.47
CA ASP A 83 2.88 18.25 -15.45
C ASP A 83 4.36 17.87 -15.28
N THR A 84 5.23 18.75 -15.72
CA THR A 84 6.69 18.58 -15.66
C THR A 84 7.29 18.91 -14.29
N PHE A 85 6.52 19.57 -13.42
CA PHE A 85 6.97 19.97 -12.08
C PHE A 85 6.86 18.86 -11.02
N ILE A 86 6.25 17.72 -11.36
CA ILE A 86 6.12 16.58 -10.45
C ILE A 86 7.50 15.96 -10.26
N PRO A 87 8.05 15.93 -9.03
CA PRO A 87 9.35 15.36 -8.81
C PRO A 87 9.35 13.84 -8.94
N LEU A 88 10.54 13.31 -9.17
CA LEU A 88 10.76 11.93 -9.58
C LEU A 88 10.36 10.92 -8.48
N ASP A 89 10.49 11.30 -7.20
CA ASP A 89 10.04 10.51 -6.05
C ASP A 89 8.53 10.23 -6.09
N ILE A 90 7.71 11.25 -6.41
CA ILE A 90 6.26 11.12 -6.56
C ILE A 90 5.94 10.25 -7.76
N ARG A 91 6.62 10.47 -8.90
CA ARG A 91 6.39 9.69 -10.12
C ARG A 91 6.70 8.21 -9.89
N ILE A 92 7.82 7.88 -9.25
CA ILE A 92 8.15 6.49 -8.89
C ILE A 92 7.05 5.90 -7.99
N SER A 93 6.64 6.65 -6.96
CA SER A 93 5.60 6.20 -6.03
C SER A 93 4.26 5.93 -6.75
N GLN A 94 3.86 6.77 -7.71
CA GLN A 94 2.66 6.55 -8.53
C GLN A 94 2.71 5.19 -9.24
N HIS A 95 3.82 4.89 -9.91
CA HIS A 95 3.97 3.66 -10.68
C HIS A 95 4.02 2.43 -9.76
N LEU A 96 4.79 2.49 -8.67
CA LEU A 96 4.90 1.39 -7.70
C LEU A 96 3.54 1.03 -7.07
N LEU A 97 2.75 2.03 -6.65
CA LEU A 97 1.44 1.80 -6.05
C LEU A 97 0.40 1.28 -7.07
N LEU A 98 0.47 1.73 -8.33
CA LEU A 98 -0.37 1.20 -9.40
C LEU A 98 -0.02 -0.25 -9.74
N ILE A 99 1.26 -0.56 -9.92
CA ILE A 99 1.72 -1.93 -10.19
C ILE A 99 1.33 -2.85 -9.03
N THR A 100 1.48 -2.39 -7.80
CA THR A 100 1.01 -3.11 -6.60
C THR A 100 -0.48 -3.45 -6.69
N SER A 101 -1.31 -2.48 -7.08
CA SER A 101 -2.75 -2.69 -7.23
C SER A 101 -3.09 -3.74 -8.29
N ILE A 102 -2.34 -3.79 -9.39
CA ILE A 102 -2.50 -4.79 -10.45
C ILE A 102 -2.09 -6.17 -9.97
N PHE A 103 -0.91 -6.30 -9.34
CA PHE A 103 -0.43 -7.57 -8.80
C PHE A 103 -1.36 -8.12 -7.73
N TRP A 104 -1.91 -7.26 -6.89
CA TRP A 104 -2.93 -7.66 -5.92
C TRP A 104 -4.17 -8.25 -6.60
N LEU A 105 -4.70 -7.62 -7.65
CA LEU A 105 -5.87 -8.14 -8.38
C LEU A 105 -5.60 -9.54 -8.94
N ILE A 106 -4.42 -9.75 -9.53
CA ILE A 106 -4.01 -11.07 -10.06
C ILE A 106 -3.95 -12.10 -8.93
N GLY A 107 -3.28 -11.78 -7.82
CA GLY A 107 -3.19 -12.67 -6.65
C GLY A 107 -4.55 -12.97 -6.02
N LYS A 108 -5.45 -11.98 -5.99
CA LYS A 108 -6.84 -12.13 -5.56
C LYS A 108 -7.59 -13.16 -6.38
N VAL A 109 -7.55 -13.04 -7.71
CA VAL A 109 -8.22 -13.97 -8.63
C VAL A 109 -7.67 -15.38 -8.44
N ALA A 110 -6.34 -15.53 -8.35
CA ALA A 110 -5.72 -16.83 -8.08
C ALA A 110 -6.22 -17.44 -6.76
N THR A 111 -6.31 -16.64 -5.70
CA THR A 111 -6.79 -17.09 -4.38
C THR A 111 -8.28 -17.49 -4.40
N ILE A 112 -9.13 -16.73 -5.11
CA ILE A 112 -10.56 -17.05 -5.26
C ILE A 112 -10.75 -18.38 -5.99
N VAL A 113 -9.99 -18.60 -7.07
CA VAL A 113 -10.03 -19.86 -7.82
C VAL A 113 -9.56 -21.02 -6.93
N ALA A 114 -8.48 -20.84 -6.18
CA ALA A 114 -7.97 -21.84 -5.25
C ALA A 114 -9.01 -22.22 -4.18
N LEU A 115 -9.58 -21.23 -3.48
CA LEU A 115 -10.61 -21.44 -2.45
C LEU A 115 -11.86 -22.11 -3.02
N ARG A 116 -12.28 -21.76 -4.24
CA ARG A 116 -13.43 -22.40 -4.91
C ARG A 116 -13.18 -23.87 -5.21
N ASN A 117 -11.96 -24.24 -5.61
CA ASN A 117 -11.59 -25.62 -5.89
C ASN A 117 -11.57 -26.47 -4.61
N VAL A 118 -11.02 -25.90 -3.52
CA VAL A 118 -11.06 -26.52 -2.18
C VAL A 118 -12.51 -26.75 -1.74
N TYR A 119 -13.37 -25.72 -1.82
CA TYR A 119 -14.77 -25.82 -1.41
C TYR A 119 -15.56 -26.86 -2.21
N ARG A 120 -15.29 -26.99 -3.52
CA ARG A 120 -15.97 -27.98 -4.39
C ARG A 120 -15.42 -29.40 -4.25
N GLY A 121 -14.45 -29.64 -3.37
CA GLY A 121 -13.81 -30.95 -3.21
C GLY A 121 -13.01 -31.41 -4.44
N ARG A 122 -12.75 -30.50 -5.41
CA ARG A 122 -11.98 -30.80 -6.63
C ARG A 122 -10.51 -30.54 -6.35
N GLN A 123 -9.95 -31.32 -5.44
CA GLN A 123 -8.63 -31.09 -4.85
C GLN A 123 -7.52 -31.69 -5.73
N GLU A 124 -7.22 -31.03 -6.85
CA GLU A 124 -5.90 -31.15 -7.47
C GLU A 124 -4.91 -30.43 -6.52
N GLN A 125 -4.33 -31.18 -5.57
CA GLN A 125 -3.47 -30.63 -4.50
C GLN A 125 -2.35 -29.74 -5.07
N ASN A 126 -1.76 -30.14 -6.19
CA ASN A 126 -0.69 -29.40 -6.86
C ASN A 126 -1.16 -28.04 -7.43
N ALA A 127 -2.32 -28.00 -8.10
CA ALA A 127 -2.82 -26.77 -8.72
C ALA A 127 -3.26 -25.74 -7.67
N THR A 128 -3.86 -26.20 -6.57
CA THR A 128 -4.32 -25.34 -5.47
C THR A 128 -3.15 -24.76 -4.68
N HIS A 129 -2.14 -25.58 -4.36
CA HIS A 129 -0.91 -25.14 -3.71
C HIS A 129 -0.17 -24.10 -4.55
N ASN A 130 -0.09 -24.31 -5.87
CA ASN A 130 0.56 -23.37 -6.78
C ASN A 130 -0.14 -21.99 -6.80
N ALA A 131 -1.46 -21.95 -6.72
CA ALA A 131 -2.23 -20.70 -6.72
C ALA A 131 -2.06 -19.89 -5.41
N PHE A 132 -2.05 -20.54 -4.25
CA PHE A 132 -1.75 -19.87 -2.98
C PHE A 132 -0.30 -19.40 -2.91
N GLY A 133 0.65 -20.19 -3.40
CA GLY A 133 2.06 -19.80 -3.52
C GLY A 133 2.25 -18.58 -4.43
N LEU A 134 1.57 -18.53 -5.59
CA LEU A 134 1.58 -17.36 -6.46
C LEU A 134 1.02 -16.11 -5.75
N SER A 135 -0.11 -16.24 -5.06
CA SER A 135 -0.71 -15.14 -4.29
C SER A 135 0.22 -14.66 -3.17
N ALA A 136 0.91 -15.56 -2.48
CA ALA A 136 1.92 -15.24 -1.49
C ALA A 136 3.04 -14.37 -2.06
N ILE A 137 3.64 -14.81 -3.17
CA ILE A 137 4.74 -14.10 -3.84
C ILE A 137 4.28 -12.70 -4.27
N LEU A 138 3.10 -12.61 -4.89
CA LEU A 138 2.53 -11.33 -5.34
C LEU A 138 2.28 -10.36 -4.16
N ASN A 139 1.79 -10.85 -3.02
CA ASN A 139 1.61 -10.02 -1.81
C ASN A 139 2.96 -9.54 -1.23
N ILE A 140 4.01 -10.35 -1.26
CA ILE A 140 5.35 -9.96 -0.80
C ILE A 140 5.96 -8.89 -1.72
N ILE A 141 5.79 -9.05 -3.05
CA ILE A 141 6.23 -8.05 -4.03
C ILE A 141 5.45 -6.74 -3.84
N ALA A 142 4.13 -6.83 -3.68
CA ALA A 142 3.26 -5.68 -3.37
C ALA A 142 3.72 -4.94 -2.10
N SER A 143 4.00 -5.67 -1.01
CA SER A 143 4.56 -5.11 0.22
C SER A 143 5.86 -4.35 -0.06
N SER A 144 6.78 -4.95 -0.80
CA SER A 144 8.08 -4.36 -1.11
C SER A 144 7.94 -3.06 -1.91
N PHE A 145 7.03 -3.00 -2.89
CA PHE A 145 6.79 -1.80 -3.69
C PHE A 145 6.13 -0.67 -2.89
N VAL A 146 5.14 -0.98 -2.06
CA VAL A 146 4.51 0.02 -1.17
C VAL A 146 5.52 0.55 -0.17
N PHE A 147 6.33 -0.34 0.42
CA PHE A 147 7.39 0.06 1.36
C PHE A 147 8.45 0.92 0.69
N LEU A 148 8.87 0.59 -0.54
CA LEU A 148 9.80 1.39 -1.31
C LEU A 148 9.23 2.80 -1.61
N ALA A 149 7.95 2.91 -1.98
CA ALA A 149 7.29 4.20 -2.18
C ALA A 149 7.28 5.05 -0.88
N VAL A 150 7.03 4.43 0.27
CA VAL A 150 7.12 5.08 1.59
C VAL A 150 8.54 5.57 1.86
N LEU A 151 9.55 4.74 1.61
CA LEU A 151 10.96 5.10 1.81
C LEU A 151 11.39 6.26 0.89
N CYS A 152 11.05 6.22 -0.39
CA CYS A 152 11.35 7.31 -1.32
C CYS A 152 10.77 8.65 -0.81
N ASN A 153 9.48 8.65 -0.42
CA ASN A 153 8.86 9.86 0.13
C ASN A 153 9.50 10.30 1.45
N TYR A 154 9.87 9.35 2.31
CA TYR A 154 10.56 9.64 3.58
C TYR A 154 11.93 10.29 3.34
N PHE A 155 12.73 9.78 2.40
CA PHE A 155 14.02 10.38 2.04
C PHE A 155 13.83 11.79 1.48
N SER A 156 12.84 12.03 0.61
CA SER A 156 12.53 13.38 0.13
C SER A 156 12.14 14.35 1.26
N ILE A 157 11.47 13.87 2.32
CA ILE A 157 11.14 14.68 3.51
C ILE A 157 12.41 15.02 4.31
N VAL A 158 13.26 14.04 4.57
CA VAL A 158 14.50 14.23 5.36
C VAL A 158 15.47 15.17 4.64
N ASN A 159 15.57 15.05 3.32
CA ASN A 159 16.42 15.88 2.47
C ASN A 159 15.82 17.26 2.16
N LYS A 160 14.58 17.55 2.61
CA LYS A 160 13.83 18.79 2.33
C LYS A 160 13.75 19.09 0.83
N GLU A 161 13.49 18.08 0.02
CA GLU A 161 13.41 18.25 -1.43
C GLU A 161 12.26 19.19 -1.81
N GLY A 162 12.59 20.14 -2.69
CA GLY A 162 11.65 21.15 -3.20
C GLY A 162 10.78 20.63 -4.35
N ILE A 163 9.77 21.41 -4.69
CA ILE A 163 8.84 21.17 -5.80
C ILE A 163 8.70 22.51 -6.51
N ALA A 164 9.04 22.54 -7.81
CA ALA A 164 8.96 23.75 -8.62
C ALA A 164 7.52 24.00 -9.07
N PHE A 165 6.62 24.29 -8.12
CA PHE A 165 5.22 24.58 -8.43
C PHE A 165 5.11 25.71 -9.46
N PRO A 166 4.15 25.64 -10.38
CA PRO A 166 3.90 26.72 -11.33
C PRO A 166 3.62 28.05 -10.61
N PRO A 167 3.98 29.21 -11.20
CA PRO A 167 3.79 30.51 -10.58
C PRO A 167 2.34 30.79 -10.13
N SER A 168 1.35 30.18 -10.78
CA SER A 168 -0.08 30.30 -10.42
C SER A 168 -0.41 29.81 -9.00
N PHE A 169 0.42 28.95 -8.42
CA PHE A 169 0.23 28.43 -7.06
C PHE A 169 0.75 29.37 -5.97
N HIS A 170 1.51 30.41 -6.33
CA HIS A 170 2.15 31.34 -5.39
C HIS A 170 2.94 30.63 -4.28
N MET A 171 3.60 29.52 -4.63
CA MET A 171 4.36 28.69 -3.70
C MET A 171 5.87 28.86 -3.85
N PRO A 172 6.61 28.90 -2.73
CA PRO A 172 8.07 28.85 -2.78
C PRO A 172 8.55 27.47 -3.23
N LEU A 173 9.74 27.43 -3.80
CA LEU A 173 10.41 26.21 -4.27
C LEU A 173 10.69 25.22 -3.11
N TYR A 174 11.01 25.75 -1.93
CA TYR A 174 11.36 24.96 -0.75
C TYR A 174 10.40 25.25 0.41
N PRO A 175 10.01 24.22 1.19
CA PRO A 175 9.22 24.41 2.40
C PRO A 175 10.10 25.00 3.53
N HIS A 176 9.47 25.72 4.45
CA HIS A 176 10.17 26.14 5.68
C HIS A 176 10.36 24.95 6.61
N ASN A 177 9.30 24.18 6.82
CA ASN A 177 9.33 22.89 7.53
C ASN A 177 8.53 21.85 6.74
N GLN A 178 8.98 20.59 6.83
CA GLN A 178 8.34 19.46 6.17
C GLN A 178 8.16 18.31 7.16
N LYS A 179 7.00 17.67 7.13
CA LYS A 179 6.68 16.53 8.00
C LYS A 179 6.03 15.41 7.20
N ALA A 180 6.19 14.18 7.69
CA ALA A 180 5.43 13.03 7.23
C ALA A 180 3.93 13.26 7.48
N GLY A 181 3.11 12.97 6.48
CA GLY A 181 1.65 13.06 6.60
C GLY A 181 1.01 11.71 6.94
N ALA A 182 -0.26 11.76 7.35
CA ALA A 182 -1.01 10.58 7.78
C ALA A 182 -1.15 9.51 6.68
N ALA A 183 -1.27 9.91 5.41
CA ALA A 183 -1.41 8.96 4.29
C ALA A 183 -0.16 8.08 4.14
N MET A 184 1.03 8.62 4.39
CA MET A 184 2.28 7.83 4.37
C MET A 184 2.24 6.74 5.46
N GLY A 185 1.72 7.04 6.64
CA GLY A 185 1.51 6.05 7.71
C GLY A 185 0.52 4.97 7.32
N VAL A 186 -0.57 5.32 6.63
CA VAL A 186 -1.56 4.35 6.11
C VAL A 186 -0.94 3.44 5.05
N ALA A 187 -0.09 3.96 4.16
CA ALA A 187 0.66 3.15 3.19
C ALA A 187 1.64 2.19 3.88
N PHE A 188 2.36 2.66 4.91
CA PHE A 188 3.24 1.79 5.69
C PHE A 188 2.47 0.65 6.36
N LEU A 189 1.32 0.94 6.98
CA LEU A 189 0.46 -0.09 7.55
C LEU A 189 0.00 -1.09 6.47
N SER A 190 -0.41 -0.60 5.30
CA SER A 190 -0.78 -1.44 4.16
C SER A 190 0.35 -2.39 3.74
N ALA A 191 1.59 -1.91 3.62
CA ALA A 191 2.76 -2.75 3.32
C ALA A 191 2.93 -3.89 4.34
N VAL A 192 2.86 -3.56 5.63
CA VAL A 192 2.98 -4.55 6.72
C VAL A 192 1.89 -5.63 6.62
N LEU A 193 0.64 -5.23 6.34
CA LEU A 193 -0.46 -6.19 6.19
C LEU A 193 -0.31 -7.08 4.94
N PHE A 194 0.19 -6.54 3.82
CA PHE A 194 0.52 -7.34 2.64
C PHE A 194 1.59 -8.39 2.95
N LEU A 195 2.65 -8.00 3.68
CA LEU A 195 3.70 -8.93 4.09
C LEU A 195 3.15 -10.05 4.95
N PHE A 196 2.39 -9.72 5.99
CA PHE A 196 1.77 -10.73 6.87
C PHE A 196 0.85 -11.67 6.09
N SER A 197 0.05 -11.14 5.15
CA SER A 197 -0.78 -11.99 4.31
C SER A 197 0.05 -12.95 3.45
N GLY A 198 1.16 -12.47 2.88
CA GLY A 198 2.07 -13.29 2.10
C GLY A 198 2.67 -14.42 2.93
N VAL A 199 3.14 -14.11 4.14
CA VAL A 199 3.68 -15.10 5.09
C VAL A 199 2.62 -16.14 5.47
N ILE A 200 1.40 -15.73 5.80
CA ILE A 200 0.29 -16.65 6.12
C ILE A 200 0.02 -17.59 4.94
N PHE A 201 -0.02 -17.08 3.71
CA PHE A 201 -0.23 -17.91 2.53
C PHE A 201 0.88 -18.93 2.33
N ILE A 202 2.15 -18.55 2.51
CA ILE A 202 3.30 -19.48 2.48
C ILE A 202 3.14 -20.56 3.55
N SER A 203 2.83 -20.18 4.79
CA SER A 203 2.66 -21.13 5.89
C SER A 203 1.51 -22.10 5.65
N SER A 204 0.45 -21.67 4.96
CA SER A 204 -0.68 -22.54 4.58
C SER A 204 -0.42 -23.40 3.35
N THR A 205 0.67 -23.16 2.61
CA THR A 205 1.07 -24.00 1.47
C THR A 205 1.97 -25.15 1.92
N VAL A 206 2.94 -24.91 2.82
CA VAL A 206 3.88 -25.95 3.28
C VAL A 206 3.14 -27.17 3.83
N PRO A 207 3.24 -28.36 3.20
CA PRO A 207 2.66 -29.57 3.76
C PRO A 207 3.44 -29.96 5.02
N LEU A 208 2.71 -30.28 6.09
CA LEU A 208 3.21 -30.84 7.35
C LEU A 208 3.72 -32.28 7.15
N ASN A 209 4.68 -32.50 6.24
CA ASN A 209 5.32 -33.80 5.97
C ASN A 209 6.66 -33.96 6.72
N ILE A 210 6.81 -33.41 7.92
CA ILE A 210 8.01 -33.59 8.77
C ILE A 210 7.63 -34.18 10.15
N VAL A 211 6.63 -35.05 10.21
CA VAL A 211 6.43 -35.93 11.36
C VAL A 211 6.13 -37.35 10.86
N ASP A 212 7.04 -37.90 10.06
CA ASP A 212 7.21 -39.35 10.03
C ASP A 212 7.96 -39.71 11.33
N PHE A 213 7.24 -40.30 12.28
CA PHE A 213 7.88 -41.06 13.35
C PHE A 213 8.48 -42.32 12.72
N PRO A 214 9.77 -42.64 12.93
CA PRO A 214 10.25 -43.97 12.59
C PRO A 214 9.62 -44.95 13.58
N ASP A 215 8.82 -45.88 13.06
CA ASP A 215 8.39 -47.06 13.81
C ASP A 215 9.65 -47.85 14.23
N ILE A 216 9.86 -47.97 15.55
CA ILE A 216 10.71 -49.00 16.19
C ILE A 216 9.78 -49.88 17.02
#